data_AF-A0A2M6XZC3-F1
#
_entry.id   AF-A0A2M6XZC3-F1
#
_cell.length_a   1.000
_cell.length_b   1.000
_cell.length_c   1.000
_cell.angle_alpha   90.00
_cell.angle_beta   90.00
_cell.angle_gamma   90.00
#
_symmetry.space_group_name_H-M   'P 1'
#
loop_
_entity.id
_entity.type
_entity.pdbx_description
1 polymer ?
#
loop_
_entity_poly.entity_id
_entity_poly.type
_entity_poly.pdbx_seq_one_letter_code
_entity_poly.pdbx_strand_id
1 'polypeptide(L)'
;MLASLDWTIPADRTDDIMKLGVEMNVLPSFCVRFGAQPSLQRASFGFGLMLKYLDIDYAFVTHETLDNEHLFSVALRWGEKRETAAPTKYYKPAEKKKPLKGGTAELTDINEAEVAEFDALPGIGKVTAVRIVEYRNNNGPFKDISDLMNVPKFSKKQFDKIKDYITVGAPPVGKGGKVILPAEREEKLEEEGVPEDAVPAVMTEEDKIKFKKKYYFEGLKLYQAKKYREAIEVFNKILKIDPSHPQSLRIIEKCENALGNK
;
A
#
# COMPACT_ATOMS: atom_id res chain seq x y z
N MET A 1 8.78 -2.55 4.14
CA MET A 1 8.57 -2.44 5.60
C MET A 1 9.55 -3.42 6.24
N LEU A 2 10.74 -2.95 6.58
CA LEU A 2 11.62 -3.70 7.47
C LEU A 2 11.27 -3.19 8.86
N ALA A 3 10.45 -3.95 9.58
CA ALA A 3 10.49 -3.88 11.03
C ALA A 3 11.81 -4.55 11.41
N SER A 4 12.83 -3.78 11.79
CA SER A 4 13.89 -4.39 12.59
C SER A 4 13.26 -4.65 13.95
N LEU A 5 13.00 -5.92 14.22
CA LEU A 5 12.74 -6.37 15.57
C LEU A 5 14.12 -6.40 16.24
N ASP A 6 14.61 -5.23 16.68
CA ASP A 6 15.85 -5.14 17.43
C ASP A 6 15.60 -5.69 18.83
N TRP A 7 15.65 -7.02 18.90
CA TRP A 7 15.62 -7.80 20.13
C TRP A 7 16.94 -7.58 20.86
N THR A 8 16.99 -6.54 21.68
CA THR A 8 18.12 -6.29 22.56
C THR A 8 17.78 -6.93 23.90
N ILE A 9 18.43 -8.05 24.24
CA ILE A 9 18.40 -8.60 25.60
C ILE A 9 19.46 -7.84 26.40
N PRO A 10 19.11 -6.92 27.31
CA PRO A 10 20.08 -6.42 28.26
C PRO A 10 20.40 -7.53 29.25
N ALA A 11 21.68 -7.90 29.33
CA ALA A 11 22.19 -8.66 30.46
C ALA A 11 22.10 -7.76 31.69
N ASP A 12 21.33 -8.20 32.68
CA ASP A 12 21.25 -7.63 34.03
C ASP A 12 20.43 -6.34 34.22
N ARG A 13 19.12 -6.50 34.49
CA ARG A 13 18.47 -6.02 35.74
C ARG A 13 16.95 -6.13 35.64
N THR A 14 16.38 -6.78 36.66
CA THR A 14 15.01 -6.72 37.19
C THR A 14 14.07 -5.71 36.53
N ASP A 15 13.24 -6.22 35.62
CA ASP A 15 11.82 -5.94 35.40
C ASP A 15 11.56 -6.31 33.94
N ASP A 16 11.00 -7.51 33.74
CA ASP A 16 10.60 -8.07 32.45
C ASP A 16 9.49 -7.19 31.83
N ILE A 17 9.87 -6.03 31.34
CA ILE A 17 8.96 -5.10 30.72
C ILE A 17 9.19 -5.14 29.22
N MET A 18 8.26 -5.80 28.52
CA MET A 18 8.18 -5.72 27.08
C MET A 18 8.01 -4.26 26.63
N LYS A 19 9.06 -3.72 26.03
CA LYS A 19 9.04 -2.45 25.29
C LYS A 19 8.92 -2.81 23.82
N LEU A 20 7.77 -2.58 23.22
CA LEU A 20 7.57 -2.74 21.78
C LEU A 20 7.98 -1.43 21.12
N GLY A 21 9.00 -1.46 20.27
CA GLY A 21 9.51 -0.30 19.57
C GLY A 21 9.58 -0.53 18.07
N VAL A 22 9.27 0.50 17.28
CA VAL A 22 9.50 0.52 15.83
C VAL A 22 10.28 1.77 15.50
N GLU A 23 11.48 1.60 14.92
CA GLU A 23 12.25 2.67 14.31
C GLU A 23 12.10 2.59 12.78
N MET A 24 11.71 3.71 12.18
CA MET A 24 11.50 3.85 10.75
C MET A 24 12.50 4.87 10.21
N ASN A 25 13.50 4.39 9.49
CA ASN A 25 14.40 5.24 8.69
C ASN A 25 13.67 5.71 7.44
N VAL A 26 13.09 6.91 7.49
CA VAL A 26 12.34 7.52 6.38
C VAL A 26 13.30 8.03 5.31
N LEU A 27 14.45 8.56 5.73
CA LEU A 27 15.57 8.95 4.87
C LEU A 27 16.89 8.49 5.52
N PRO A 28 18.01 8.44 4.79
CA PRO A 28 19.31 8.12 5.38
C PRO A 28 19.74 9.05 6.54
N SER A 29 19.16 10.25 6.59
CA SER A 29 19.42 11.27 7.61
C SER A 29 18.22 11.54 8.52
N PHE A 30 17.13 10.78 8.41
CA PHE A 30 15.91 11.04 9.19
C PHE A 30 15.21 9.74 9.60
N CYS A 31 15.02 9.58 10.90
CA CYS A 31 14.31 8.46 11.50
C CYS A 31 13.13 8.92 12.35
N VAL A 32 12.10 8.09 12.42
CA VAL A 32 10.95 8.26 13.31
C VAL A 32 10.86 7.02 14.19
N ARG A 33 10.61 7.21 15.49
CA ARG A 33 10.56 6.15 16.49
C ARG A 33 9.20 6.16 17.19
N PHE A 34 8.60 4.99 17.32
CA PHE A 34 7.41 4.77 18.12
C PHE A 34 7.70 3.66 19.11
N GLY A 35 7.30 3.82 20.36
CA GLY A 35 7.41 2.78 21.36
C GLY A 35 6.16 2.71 22.22
N ALA A 36 5.75 1.51 22.60
CA ALA A 36 4.68 1.28 23.56
C ALA A 36 5.16 0.29 24.61
N GLN A 37 4.81 0.56 25.86
CA GLN A 37 5.11 -0.25 27.02
C GLN A 37 3.79 -0.63 27.68
N PRO A 38 3.16 -1.75 27.25
CA PRO A 38 1.79 -2.09 27.65
C PRO A 38 1.60 -2.27 29.15
N SER A 39 2.62 -2.74 29.87
CA SER A 39 2.56 -2.96 31.32
C SER A 39 2.52 -1.67 32.15
N LEU A 40 3.04 -0.56 31.60
CA LEU A 40 3.11 0.74 32.28
C LEU A 40 2.23 1.81 31.59
N GLN A 41 1.41 1.41 30.61
CA GLN A 41 0.58 2.32 29.80
C GLN A 41 1.38 3.49 29.19
N ARG A 42 2.69 3.30 28.95
CA ARG A 42 3.55 4.35 28.40
C ARG A 42 3.59 4.23 26.88
N ALA A 43 3.45 5.36 26.22
CA ALA A 43 3.72 5.52 24.80
C ALA A 43 4.91 6.47 24.62
N SER A 44 5.69 6.23 23.59
CA SER A 44 6.80 7.08 23.21
C SER A 44 6.77 7.36 21.72
N PHE A 45 7.10 8.59 21.37
CA PHE A 45 7.17 9.06 19.99
C PHE A 45 8.42 9.93 19.85
N GLY A 46 9.22 9.70 18.82
CA GLY A 46 10.40 10.51 18.62
C GLY A 46 10.81 10.60 17.16
N PHE A 47 11.73 11.51 16.89
CA PHE A 47 12.41 11.60 15.61
C PHE A 47 13.88 11.92 15.82
N GLY A 48 14.70 11.49 14.87
CA GLY A 48 16.13 11.76 14.84
C GLY A 48 16.51 12.31 13.48
N LEU A 49 17.26 13.40 13.46
CA LEU A 49 17.85 13.99 12.28
C LEU A 49 19.37 13.84 12.38
N MET A 50 19.95 13.08 11.44
CA MET A 50 21.36 12.73 11.43
C MET A 50 22.05 13.49 10.30
N LEU A 51 22.54 14.68 10.60
CA LEU A 51 23.27 15.51 9.65
C LEU A 51 24.77 15.18 9.71
N LYS A 52 25.53 15.65 8.72
CA LYS A 52 26.97 15.31 8.57
C LYS A 52 27.82 15.60 9.81
N TYR A 53 27.46 16.61 10.60
CA TYR A 53 28.21 17.07 11.78
C TYR A 53 27.31 17.28 13.01
N LEU A 54 26.00 17.03 12.89
CA LEU A 54 25.01 17.40 13.88
C LEU A 54 23.92 16.33 13.93
N ASP A 55 23.81 15.68 15.06
CA ASP A 55 22.71 14.78 15.35
C ASP A 55 21.72 15.49 16.27
N ILE A 56 20.45 15.48 15.89
CA ILE A 56 19.35 16.04 16.68
C ILE A 56 18.37 14.91 16.92
N ASP A 57 18.11 14.59 18.19
CA ASP A 57 17.13 13.59 18.57
C ASP A 57 16.10 14.22 19.51
N TYR A 58 14.84 13.91 19.24
CA TYR A 58 13.72 14.29 20.09
C TYR A 58 12.90 13.04 20.40
N ALA A 59 12.55 12.84 21.66
CA ALA A 59 11.65 11.80 22.11
C ALA A 59 10.66 12.36 23.13
N PHE A 60 9.40 12.06 22.92
CA PHE A 60 8.28 12.30 23.80
C PHE A 60 7.92 10.97 24.45
N VAL A 61 7.75 10.93 25.76
CA VAL A 61 7.35 9.74 26.51
C VAL A 61 6.22 10.13 27.45
N THR A 62 5.10 9.40 27.40
CA THR A 62 3.99 9.62 28.32
C THR A 62 4.26 8.91 29.64
N HIS A 63 3.96 9.58 30.75
CA HIS A 63 4.01 9.02 32.10
C HIS A 63 2.65 9.25 32.79
N GLU A 64 2.06 8.22 33.40
CA GLU A 64 0.73 8.36 34.03
C GLU A 64 0.74 9.29 35.26
N THR A 65 1.85 9.38 36.00
CA THR A 65 1.89 10.07 37.31
C THR A 65 2.85 11.26 37.41
N LEU A 66 3.69 11.54 36.41
CA LEU A 66 4.83 12.50 36.54
C LEU A 66 4.91 13.51 35.37
N ASP A 67 3.77 13.79 34.72
CA ASP A 67 3.68 14.57 33.49
C ASP A 67 4.48 13.98 32.30
N ASN A 68 4.19 14.47 31.09
CA ASN A 68 4.85 13.97 29.88
C ASN A 68 6.32 14.37 29.85
N GLU A 69 7.18 13.42 29.51
CA GLU A 69 8.63 13.64 29.41
C GLU A 69 9.01 14.01 27.98
N HIS A 70 9.72 15.13 27.83
CA HIS A 70 10.29 15.59 26.58
C HIS A 70 11.82 15.48 26.66
N LEU A 71 12.39 14.51 25.96
CA LEU A 71 13.83 14.34 25.86
C LEU A 71 14.33 14.93 24.54
N PHE A 72 15.19 15.93 24.64
CA PHE A 72 15.86 16.55 23.50
C PHE A 72 17.36 16.38 23.62
N SER A 73 18.00 15.90 22.56
CA SER A 73 19.44 15.66 22.49
C SER A 73 20.02 16.30 21.24
N VAL A 74 21.18 16.93 21.39
CA VAL A 74 21.96 17.51 20.31
C VAL A 74 23.40 17.07 20.47
N ALA A 75 23.94 16.41 19.46
CA ALA A 75 25.33 15.98 19.44
C ALA A 75 26.07 16.58 18.25
N LEU A 76 27.13 17.34 18.54
CA LEU A 76 28.06 17.86 17.55
C LEU A 76 29.18 16.85 17.33
N ARG A 77 29.46 16.51 16.08
CA ARG A 77 30.52 15.56 15.71
C ARG A 77 31.55 16.24 14.82
N TRP A 78 32.81 16.18 15.24
CA TRP A 78 33.94 16.73 14.50
C TRP A 78 34.94 15.62 14.18
N GLY A 79 35.20 15.39 12.90
CA GLY A 79 36.23 14.44 12.43
C GLY A 79 35.75 13.04 12.09
N GLU A 80 34.75 12.49 12.78
CA GLU A 80 34.14 11.19 12.42
C GLU A 80 32.95 11.39 11.50
N LYS A 81 33.08 10.99 10.22
CA LYS A 81 31.94 10.89 9.33
C LYS A 81 31.08 9.72 9.79
N ARG A 82 29.82 9.97 10.12
CA ARG A 82 28.85 8.89 10.32
C ARG A 82 28.75 8.13 8.99
N GLU A 83 29.03 6.83 9.01
CA GLU A 83 28.49 5.96 7.97
C GLU A 83 26.98 6.03 8.15
N THR A 84 26.32 6.85 7.30
CA THR A 84 24.86 6.94 7.27
C THR A 84 24.33 5.52 7.25
N ALA A 85 23.44 5.17 8.19
CA ALA A 85 22.85 3.83 8.27
C ALA A 85 22.53 3.41 6.84
N ALA A 86 23.21 2.36 6.37
CA ALA A 86 23.08 1.91 5.00
C ALA A 86 21.58 1.86 4.71
N PRO A 87 21.12 2.42 3.58
CA PRO A 87 19.70 2.42 3.28
C PRO A 87 19.21 0.99 3.53
N THR A 88 18.16 0.84 4.36
CA THR A 88 17.50 -0.46 4.49
C THR A 88 17.37 -1.03 3.09
N LYS A 89 17.64 -2.33 2.87
CA LYS A 89 17.76 -2.99 1.55
C LYS A 89 16.66 -2.62 0.51
N TYR A 90 15.60 -1.94 0.94
CA TYR A 90 14.47 -1.43 0.17
C TYR A 90 14.54 0.05 -0.27
N TYR A 91 15.56 0.84 0.09
CA TYR A 91 15.83 2.11 -0.59
C TYR A 91 17.13 2.05 -1.40
N LYS A 92 17.10 1.27 -2.48
CA LYS A 92 17.89 1.62 -3.67
C LYS A 92 17.03 2.64 -4.43
N PRO A 93 17.32 3.95 -4.42
CA PRO A 93 16.75 4.81 -5.45
C PRO A 93 17.16 4.17 -6.75
N ALA A 94 16.19 3.75 -7.58
CA ALA A 94 16.46 3.00 -8.80
C ALA A 94 17.63 3.66 -9.51
N GLU A 95 18.79 2.98 -9.51
CA GLU A 95 19.92 3.41 -10.31
C GLU A 95 19.34 3.56 -11.70
N LYS A 96 19.37 4.79 -12.22
CA LYS A 96 18.93 5.10 -13.56
C LYS A 96 19.61 4.08 -14.45
N LYS A 97 18.85 3.08 -14.91
CA LYS A 97 19.32 2.20 -15.97
C LYS A 97 19.59 3.17 -17.10
N LYS A 98 20.88 3.34 -17.46
CA LYS A 98 21.23 3.93 -18.74
C LYS A 98 20.34 3.22 -19.77
N PRO A 99 19.65 3.95 -20.67
CA PRO A 99 18.80 3.29 -21.65
C PRO A 99 19.65 2.24 -22.35
N LEU A 100 19.17 1.00 -22.32
CA LEU A 100 19.76 -0.09 -23.08
C LEU A 100 19.68 0.35 -24.54
N LYS A 101 20.82 0.77 -25.06
CA LYS A 101 21.00 1.15 -26.44
C LYS A 101 21.00 -0.16 -27.23
N GLY A 102 19.88 -0.46 -27.87
CA GLY A 102 19.78 -1.54 -28.86
C GLY A 102 18.68 -2.54 -28.56
N GLY A 103 17.58 -2.39 -29.29
CA GLY A 103 16.42 -3.28 -29.29
C GLY A 103 15.20 -2.44 -29.63
N THR A 104 14.57 -2.71 -30.76
CA THR A 104 13.37 -2.06 -31.29
C THR A 104 12.42 -1.64 -30.16
N ALA A 105 12.09 -0.34 -30.09
CA ALA A 105 11.18 0.20 -29.08
C ALA A 105 9.83 -0.50 -29.19
N GLU A 106 9.62 -1.51 -28.36
CA GLU A 106 8.36 -2.23 -28.23
C GLU A 106 7.39 -1.26 -27.56
N LEU A 107 6.53 -0.66 -28.38
CA LEU A 107 5.51 0.27 -27.91
C LEU A 107 4.57 -0.47 -26.97
N THR A 108 4.42 0.03 -25.75
CA THR A 108 3.53 -0.54 -24.74
C THR A 108 2.08 -0.14 -25.07
N ASP A 109 1.21 -1.11 -25.32
CA ASP A 109 -0.22 -0.83 -25.52
C ASP A 109 -0.87 -0.49 -24.18
N ILE A 110 -1.44 0.71 -24.05
CA ILE A 110 -2.02 1.17 -22.79
C ILE A 110 -3.27 0.38 -22.36
N ASN A 111 -3.93 -0.30 -23.30
CA ASN A 111 -5.14 -1.08 -23.04
C ASN A 111 -4.84 -2.51 -22.63
N GLU A 112 -3.71 -3.08 -23.07
CA GLU A 112 -3.31 -4.45 -22.73
C GLU A 112 -2.28 -4.48 -21.59
N ALA A 113 -1.53 -3.39 -21.40
CA ALA A 113 -0.37 -3.42 -20.52
C ALA A 113 -0.69 -3.74 -19.06
N GLU A 114 0.22 -4.50 -18.46
CA GLU A 114 0.20 -4.83 -17.04
C GLU A 114 0.93 -3.79 -16.18
N VAL A 115 0.73 -3.86 -14.87
CA VAL A 115 1.38 -2.95 -13.90
C VAL A 115 2.91 -2.98 -14.03
N ALA A 116 3.49 -4.14 -14.33
CA ALA A 116 4.94 -4.30 -14.49
C ALA A 116 5.48 -3.57 -15.74
N GLU A 117 4.71 -3.55 -16.82
CA GLU A 117 5.09 -2.88 -18.07
C GLU A 117 5.01 -1.37 -17.92
N PHE A 118 3.95 -0.87 -17.27
CA PHE A 118 3.87 0.55 -16.91
C PHE A 118 4.98 0.97 -15.93
N ASP A 119 5.38 0.13 -14.97
CA ASP A 119 6.50 0.41 -14.04
C ASP A 119 7.86 0.45 -14.75
N ALA A 120 7.99 -0.19 -15.92
CA ALA A 120 9.18 -0.12 -16.75
C ALA A 120 9.32 1.20 -17.51
N LEU A 121 8.23 1.98 -17.66
CA LEU A 121 8.23 3.23 -18.41
C LEU A 121 8.94 4.37 -17.65
N PRO A 122 9.67 5.25 -18.36
CA PRO A 122 10.45 6.31 -17.74
C PRO A 122 9.56 7.34 -17.04
N GLY A 123 9.65 7.41 -15.70
CA GLY A 123 8.91 8.38 -14.89
C GLY A 123 7.53 7.90 -14.43
N ILE A 124 7.18 6.66 -14.72
CA ILE A 124 6.07 5.94 -14.10
C ILE A 124 6.67 5.01 -13.05
N GLY A 125 6.05 4.96 -11.87
CA GLY A 125 6.39 3.99 -10.84
C GLY A 125 5.16 3.19 -10.47
N LYS A 126 5.35 2.06 -9.76
CA LYS A 126 4.31 1.12 -9.32
C LYS A 126 2.98 1.75 -8.91
N VAL A 127 3.03 2.81 -8.09
CA VAL A 127 1.82 3.49 -7.61
C VAL A 127 1.03 4.14 -8.74
N THR A 128 1.71 4.77 -9.70
CA THR A 128 1.07 5.36 -10.88
C THR A 128 0.62 4.28 -11.86
N ALA A 129 1.42 3.23 -12.05
CA ALA A 129 1.06 2.09 -12.88
C ALA A 129 -0.24 1.41 -12.42
N VAL A 130 -0.37 1.14 -11.11
CA VAL A 130 -1.60 0.59 -10.53
C VAL A 130 -2.80 1.51 -10.80
N ARG A 131 -2.65 2.83 -10.67
CA ARG A 131 -3.74 3.78 -10.92
C ARG A 131 -4.19 3.80 -12.38
N ILE A 132 -3.28 3.65 -13.34
CA ILE A 132 -3.62 3.59 -14.76
C ILE A 132 -4.48 2.36 -15.03
N VAL A 133 -4.08 1.19 -14.50
CA VAL A 133 -4.83 -0.06 -14.64
C VAL A 133 -6.19 0.02 -13.91
N GLU A 134 -6.23 0.57 -12.70
CA GLU A 134 -7.48 0.80 -11.96
C GLU A 134 -8.43 1.73 -12.73
N TYR A 135 -7.90 2.81 -13.32
CA TYR A 135 -8.68 3.73 -14.14
C TYR A 135 -9.26 3.02 -15.37
N ARG A 136 -8.44 2.24 -16.09
CA ARG A 136 -8.90 1.42 -17.23
C ARG A 136 -10.03 0.47 -16.84
N ASN A 137 -9.90 -0.19 -15.68
CA ASN A 137 -10.89 -1.15 -15.22
C ASN A 137 -12.21 -0.49 -14.79
N ASN A 138 -12.17 0.75 -14.30
CA ASN A 138 -13.35 1.48 -13.82
C ASN A 138 -14.04 2.30 -14.92
N ASN A 139 -13.27 2.86 -15.85
CA ASN A 139 -13.76 3.80 -16.87
C ASN A 139 -13.83 3.19 -18.28
N GLY A 140 -13.30 1.98 -18.45
CA GLY A 140 -13.18 1.31 -19.75
C GLY A 140 -11.83 1.57 -20.43
N PRO A 141 -11.61 0.99 -21.63
CA PRO A 141 -10.38 1.16 -22.38
C PRO A 141 -10.17 2.62 -22.80
N PHE A 142 -8.90 3.03 -22.88
CA PHE A 142 -8.49 4.32 -23.39
C PHE A 142 -8.68 4.38 -24.91
N LYS A 143 -9.19 5.50 -25.41
CA LYS A 143 -9.40 5.74 -26.84
C LYS A 143 -8.21 6.42 -27.48
N ASP A 144 -7.61 7.34 -26.74
CA ASP A 144 -6.45 8.11 -27.15
C ASP A 144 -5.37 8.06 -26.09
N ILE A 145 -4.11 8.24 -26.52
CA ILE A 145 -2.96 8.32 -25.60
C ILE A 145 -3.17 9.45 -24.58
N SER A 146 -3.80 10.56 -25.01
CA SER A 146 -4.11 11.71 -24.15
C SER A 146 -5.07 11.39 -23.00
N ASP A 147 -5.84 10.32 -23.07
CA ASP A 147 -6.79 9.94 -22.02
C ASP A 147 -6.09 9.57 -20.71
N LEU A 148 -4.79 9.23 -20.75
CA LEU A 148 -3.98 9.05 -19.55
C LEU A 148 -3.92 10.29 -18.67
N MET A 149 -4.14 11.49 -19.22
CA MET A 149 -4.22 12.73 -18.45
C MET A 149 -5.44 12.79 -17.52
N ASN A 150 -6.47 11.96 -17.76
CA ASN A 150 -7.64 11.85 -16.90
C ASN A 150 -7.40 10.95 -15.67
N VAL A 151 -6.26 10.24 -15.63
CA VAL A 151 -5.90 9.36 -14.51
C VAL A 151 -5.56 10.22 -13.28
N PRO A 152 -6.15 9.94 -12.10
CA PRO A 152 -5.89 10.72 -10.89
C PRO A 152 -4.40 10.79 -10.53
N LYS A 153 -3.92 12.01 -10.27
CA LYS A 153 -2.51 12.30 -9.92
C LYS A 153 -1.51 11.89 -11.02
N PHE A 154 -1.95 11.79 -12.27
CA PHE A 154 -1.09 11.71 -13.44
C PHE A 154 -0.74 13.12 -13.92
N SER A 155 0.54 13.39 -14.18
CA SER A 155 1.02 14.74 -14.51
C SER A 155 1.46 14.84 -15.96
N LYS A 156 1.36 16.05 -16.54
CA LYS A 156 1.86 16.34 -17.90
C LYS A 156 3.35 16.00 -18.05
N LYS A 157 4.16 16.20 -17.00
CA LYS A 157 5.58 15.83 -16.98
C LYS A 157 5.82 14.33 -17.11
N GLN A 158 4.89 13.49 -16.64
CA GLN A 158 4.95 12.04 -16.80
C GLN A 158 4.53 11.66 -18.21
N PHE A 159 3.43 12.26 -18.70
CA PHE A 159 2.96 12.10 -20.07
C PHE A 159 4.06 12.38 -21.11
N ASP A 160 4.72 13.54 -21.00
CA ASP A 160 5.76 13.97 -21.95
C ASP A 160 6.95 13.01 -22.02
N LYS A 161 7.19 12.22 -20.96
CA LYS A 161 8.28 11.23 -20.90
C LYS A 161 7.91 9.90 -21.53
N ILE A 162 6.63 9.53 -21.50
CA ILE A 162 6.17 8.21 -21.92
C ILE A 162 5.43 8.21 -23.26
N LYS A 163 4.98 9.36 -23.76
CA LYS A 163 4.20 9.48 -25.00
C LYS A 163 4.82 8.79 -26.22
N ASP A 164 6.15 8.69 -26.28
CA ASP A 164 6.89 8.08 -27.39
C ASP A 164 7.09 6.55 -27.19
N TYR A 165 6.67 6.01 -26.05
CA TYR A 165 6.82 4.60 -25.65
C TYR A 165 5.48 3.87 -25.54
N ILE A 166 4.36 4.56 -25.78
CA ILE A 166 3.02 4.02 -25.58
C ILE A 166 2.19 4.15 -26.86
N THR A 167 1.26 3.22 -27.05
CA THR A 167 0.33 3.21 -28.20
C THR A 167 -1.08 2.82 -27.74
N VAL A 168 -2.07 3.12 -28.58
CA VAL A 168 -3.44 2.63 -28.45
C VAL A 168 -3.76 1.80 -29.68
N GLY A 169 -3.87 0.48 -29.50
CA GLY A 169 -4.17 -0.45 -30.60
C GLY A 169 -2.91 -1.01 -31.27
N ALA A 170 -2.65 -2.28 -30.99
CA ALA A 170 -1.87 -3.29 -31.72
C ALA A 170 -0.62 -2.84 -32.54
N PRO A 171 0.58 -3.41 -32.26
CA PRO A 171 1.78 -3.18 -33.09
C PRO A 171 1.76 -3.98 -34.42
N PRO A 172 2.51 -3.53 -35.44
CA PRO A 172 2.95 -4.41 -36.53
C PRO A 172 3.86 -5.53 -35.96
N VAL A 173 3.53 -6.76 -36.35
CA VAL A 173 4.08 -8.07 -35.93
C VAL A 173 5.61 -8.19 -35.88
N GLY A 174 6.15 -8.97 -34.90
CA GLY A 174 7.58 -9.40 -34.92
C GLY A 174 8.16 -10.33 -33.82
N LYS A 175 7.50 -11.45 -33.45
CA LYS A 175 7.99 -12.73 -32.84
C LYS A 175 9.25 -12.81 -31.92
N GLY A 176 9.08 -13.50 -30.77
CA GLY A 176 9.79 -14.77 -30.52
C GLY A 176 10.40 -15.02 -29.12
N GLY A 177 9.68 -15.74 -28.25
CA GLY A 177 10.25 -16.33 -27.02
C GLY A 177 9.22 -17.10 -26.20
N LYS A 178 8.98 -18.37 -26.56
CA LYS A 178 8.13 -19.33 -25.83
C LYS A 178 8.54 -19.44 -24.36
N VAL A 179 7.61 -19.19 -23.44
CA VAL A 179 7.44 -20.05 -22.26
C VAL A 179 6.02 -20.60 -22.33
N ILE A 180 5.96 -21.92 -22.52
CA ILE A 180 4.74 -22.72 -22.49
C ILE A 180 4.36 -22.88 -21.01
N LEU A 181 3.09 -22.68 -20.69
CA LEU A 181 2.26 -23.43 -19.74
C LEU A 181 0.82 -22.88 -19.82
N PRO A 182 -0.22 -23.69 -19.56
CA PRO A 182 -1.27 -23.96 -20.53
C PRO A 182 -2.52 -23.11 -20.32
N ALA A 183 -3.32 -23.06 -21.39
CA ALA A 183 -4.72 -22.67 -21.37
C ALA A 183 -5.52 -23.55 -20.41
N GLU A 184 -5.95 -22.99 -19.29
CA GLU A 184 -7.11 -23.48 -18.57
C GLU A 184 -8.32 -22.69 -19.03
N ARG A 185 -9.30 -23.45 -19.51
CA ARG A 185 -10.52 -23.03 -20.19
C ARG A 185 -11.30 -22.02 -19.37
N GLU A 186 -11.83 -21.03 -20.08
CA GLU A 186 -13.07 -20.37 -19.70
C GLU A 186 -14.18 -21.43 -19.57
N GLU A 187 -14.42 -21.93 -18.36
CA GLU A 187 -15.68 -22.56 -18.03
C GLU A 187 -16.66 -21.48 -17.58
N LYS A 188 -17.56 -21.13 -18.52
CA LYS A 188 -18.92 -20.71 -18.18
C LYS A 188 -19.50 -21.77 -17.25
N LEU A 189 -19.83 -21.40 -16.02
CA LEU A 189 -20.71 -22.19 -15.17
C LEU A 189 -22.00 -21.42 -14.97
N GLU A 190 -23.04 -22.07 -15.44
CA GLU A 190 -24.43 -21.65 -15.53
C GLU A 190 -25.02 -21.36 -14.15
N GLU A 191 -26.05 -20.51 -14.15
CA GLU A 191 -26.94 -20.28 -13.02
C GLU A 191 -27.63 -21.60 -12.64
N GLU A 192 -27.21 -22.22 -11.53
CA GLU A 192 -28.07 -23.16 -10.80
C GLU A 192 -28.40 -22.56 -9.43
N GLY A 193 -29.68 -22.20 -9.27
CA GLY A 193 -30.25 -21.81 -8.00
C GLY A 193 -30.31 -23.01 -7.05
N VAL A 194 -29.86 -22.82 -5.81
CA VAL A 194 -29.92 -23.79 -4.71
C VAL A 194 -30.15 -22.97 -3.42
N PRO A 195 -31.01 -23.44 -2.50
CA PRO A 195 -32.14 -22.68 -1.97
C PRO A 195 -31.83 -21.86 -0.70
N GLU A 196 -32.75 -20.95 -0.39
CA GLU A 196 -32.98 -20.43 0.95
C GLU A 196 -33.06 -21.60 1.95
N ASP A 197 -32.39 -21.47 3.10
CA ASP A 197 -32.45 -22.37 4.25
C ASP A 197 -31.53 -23.60 4.29
N ALA A 198 -30.22 -23.38 4.41
CA ALA A 198 -29.35 -24.15 5.32
C ALA A 198 -27.97 -23.50 5.43
N VAL A 199 -27.48 -23.28 6.65
CA VAL A 199 -26.10 -22.84 6.91
C VAL A 199 -25.23 -24.10 7.05
N PRO A 200 -24.37 -24.46 6.07
CA PRO A 200 -23.42 -25.55 6.27
C PRO A 200 -22.25 -25.08 7.16
N ALA A 201 -22.02 -25.83 8.23
CA ALA A 201 -21.17 -25.48 9.37
C ALA A 201 -19.64 -25.47 9.12
N VAL A 202 -19.14 -25.61 7.88
CA VAL A 202 -17.69 -25.50 7.61
C VAL A 202 -17.46 -24.82 6.26
N MET A 203 -17.37 -23.49 6.26
CA MET A 203 -16.86 -22.71 5.13
C MET A 203 -15.33 -22.74 5.18
N THR A 204 -14.68 -23.12 4.08
CA THR A 204 -13.20 -23.14 4.01
C THR A 204 -12.64 -21.72 4.20
N GLU A 205 -11.41 -21.58 4.71
CA GLU A 205 -10.80 -20.26 4.93
C GLU A 205 -10.62 -19.48 3.61
N GLU A 206 -10.43 -20.19 2.50
CA GLU A 206 -10.32 -19.60 1.15
C GLU A 206 -11.66 -19.01 0.69
N ASP A 207 -12.77 -19.72 0.93
CA ASP A 207 -14.11 -19.23 0.62
C ASP A 207 -14.48 -18.03 1.47
N LYS A 208 -14.11 -18.03 2.77
CA LYS A 208 -14.25 -16.85 3.65
C LYS A 208 -13.54 -15.64 3.07
N ILE A 209 -12.31 -15.81 2.59
CA ILE A 209 -11.51 -14.72 2.01
C ILE A 209 -12.15 -14.21 0.71
N LYS A 210 -12.55 -15.12 -0.18
CA LYS A 210 -13.21 -14.78 -1.46
C LYS A 210 -14.54 -14.06 -1.22
N PHE A 211 -15.32 -14.54 -0.27
CA PHE A 211 -16.58 -13.94 0.15
C PHE A 211 -16.36 -12.54 0.75
N LYS A 212 -15.48 -12.39 1.77
CA LYS A 212 -15.14 -11.08 2.35
C LYS A 212 -14.76 -10.07 1.28
N LYS A 213 -13.91 -10.46 0.33
CA LYS A 213 -13.47 -9.61 -0.79
C LYS A 213 -14.65 -9.20 -1.68
N LYS A 214 -15.52 -10.14 -2.06
CA LYS A 214 -16.71 -9.88 -2.88
C LYS A 214 -17.63 -8.84 -2.24
N TYR A 215 -18.06 -9.07 -1.00
CA TYR A 215 -18.99 -8.15 -0.31
C TYR A 215 -18.34 -6.81 0.01
N TYR A 216 -17.02 -6.77 0.27
CA TYR A 216 -16.32 -5.50 0.50
C TYR A 216 -16.37 -4.60 -0.74
N PHE A 217 -16.09 -5.14 -1.92
CA PHE A 217 -16.17 -4.37 -3.17
C PHE A 217 -17.59 -3.94 -3.53
N GLU A 218 -18.57 -4.81 -3.29
CA GLU A 218 -19.99 -4.49 -3.49
C GLU A 218 -20.44 -3.33 -2.57
N GLY A 219 -20.08 -3.39 -1.28
CA GLY A 219 -20.37 -2.34 -0.31
C GLY A 219 -19.74 -0.99 -0.68
N LEU A 220 -18.51 -1.00 -1.21
CA LEU A 220 -17.85 0.21 -1.71
C LEU A 220 -18.57 0.83 -2.92
N LYS A 221 -19.08 0.02 -3.85
CA LYS A 221 -19.87 0.52 -4.99
C LYS A 221 -21.14 1.23 -4.52
N LEU A 222 -21.84 0.64 -3.55
CA LEU A 222 -23.05 1.23 -2.96
C LEU A 222 -22.74 2.51 -2.17
N TYR A 223 -21.61 2.52 -1.44
CA TYR A 223 -21.12 3.70 -0.73
C TYR A 223 -20.83 4.86 -1.70
N GLN A 224 -20.16 4.59 -2.82
CA GLN A 224 -19.90 5.59 -3.86
C GLN A 224 -21.20 6.11 -4.50
N ALA A 225 -22.19 5.23 -4.68
CA ALA A 225 -23.53 5.60 -5.14
C ALA A 225 -24.36 6.37 -4.09
N LYS A 226 -23.79 6.69 -2.91
CA LYS A 226 -24.45 7.33 -1.76
C LYS A 226 -25.66 6.55 -1.22
N LYS A 227 -25.74 5.25 -1.53
CA LYS A 227 -26.77 4.34 -1.03
C LYS A 227 -26.34 3.77 0.32
N TYR A 228 -26.31 4.64 1.33
CA TYR A 228 -25.71 4.31 2.63
C TYR A 228 -26.40 3.17 3.39
N ARG A 229 -27.73 3.04 3.27
CA ARG A 229 -28.49 1.95 3.92
C ARG A 229 -28.11 0.57 3.35
N GLU A 230 -28.16 0.44 2.02
CA GLU A 230 -27.77 -0.80 1.32
C GLU A 230 -26.28 -1.14 1.58
N ALA A 231 -25.41 -0.13 1.63
CA ALA A 231 -23.99 -0.32 1.92
C ALA A 231 -23.77 -0.90 3.34
N ILE A 232 -24.46 -0.39 4.36
CA ILE A 232 -24.36 -0.90 5.75
C ILE A 232 -24.75 -2.38 5.82
N GLU A 233 -25.83 -2.78 5.15
CA GLU A 233 -26.28 -4.17 5.12
C GLU A 233 -25.23 -5.12 4.53
N VAL A 234 -24.58 -4.70 3.45
CA VAL A 234 -23.50 -5.46 2.81
C VAL A 234 -22.28 -5.57 3.72
N PHE A 235 -21.89 -4.49 4.41
CA PHE A 235 -20.77 -4.55 5.36
C PHE A 235 -21.09 -5.38 6.61
N ASN A 236 -22.35 -5.41 7.06
CA ASN A 236 -22.78 -6.28 8.16
C ASN A 236 -22.69 -7.77 7.81
N LYS A 237 -22.87 -8.15 6.53
CA LYS A 237 -22.62 -9.54 6.07
C LYS A 237 -21.15 -9.95 6.27
N ILE A 238 -20.22 -9.00 6.14
CA ILE A 238 -18.79 -9.23 6.41
C ILE A 238 -18.54 -9.40 7.91
N LEU A 239 -19.18 -8.58 8.75
CA LEU A 239 -19.03 -8.65 10.22
C LEU A 239 -19.57 -9.95 10.82
N LYS A 240 -20.52 -10.62 10.15
CA LYS A 240 -20.97 -11.97 10.52
C LYS A 240 -19.87 -13.03 10.38
N ILE A 241 -18.93 -12.83 9.46
CA ILE A 241 -17.79 -13.73 9.23
C ILE A 241 -16.58 -13.27 10.05
N ASP A 242 -16.40 -11.96 10.18
CA ASP A 242 -15.28 -11.33 10.87
C ASP A 242 -15.74 -10.11 11.69
N PRO A 243 -16.12 -10.33 12.95
CA PRO A 243 -16.67 -9.27 13.80
C PRO A 243 -15.70 -8.11 14.04
N SER A 244 -14.39 -8.34 13.90
CA SER A 244 -13.35 -7.34 14.19
C SER A 244 -12.84 -6.64 12.92
N HIS A 245 -13.53 -6.77 11.77
CA HIS A 245 -13.05 -6.22 10.51
C HIS A 245 -12.99 -4.68 10.53
N PRO A 246 -11.79 -4.06 10.58
CA PRO A 246 -11.64 -2.64 10.92
C PRO A 246 -12.12 -1.71 9.80
N GLN A 247 -12.04 -2.15 8.53
CA GLN A 247 -12.46 -1.35 7.40
C GLN A 247 -13.98 -1.26 7.29
N SER A 248 -14.70 -2.35 7.59
CA SER A 248 -16.17 -2.36 7.56
C SER A 248 -16.76 -1.45 8.63
N LEU A 249 -16.24 -1.54 9.87
CA LEU A 249 -16.71 -0.73 11.00
C LEU A 249 -16.56 0.78 10.72
N ARG A 250 -15.39 1.21 10.23
CA ARG A 250 -15.14 2.62 9.86
C ARG A 250 -16.07 3.12 8.76
N ILE A 251 -16.41 2.28 7.78
CA ILE A 251 -17.29 2.69 6.68
C ILE A 251 -18.74 2.74 7.16
N ILE A 252 -19.18 1.78 7.98
CA ILE A 252 -20.51 1.79 8.60
C ILE A 252 -20.72 3.06 9.42
N GLU A 253 -19.77 3.41 10.30
CA GLU A 253 -19.82 4.64 11.10
C GLU A 253 -19.97 5.90 10.21
N LYS A 254 -19.23 5.95 9.09
CA LYS A 254 -19.36 7.04 8.11
C LYS A 254 -20.73 7.06 7.43
N CYS A 255 -21.28 5.90 7.09
CA CYS A 255 -22.61 5.77 6.50
C CYS A 255 -23.70 6.21 7.49
N GLU A 256 -23.59 5.83 8.76
CA GLU A 256 -24.52 6.21 9.83
C GLU A 256 -24.48 7.71 10.09
N ASN A 257 -23.28 8.28 10.20
CA ASN A 257 -23.09 9.73 10.33
C ASN A 257 -23.65 10.51 9.12
N ALA A 258 -23.57 9.95 7.91
CA ALA A 258 -24.15 10.56 6.71
C ALA A 258 -25.69 10.43 6.64
N LEU A 259 -26.28 9.46 7.34
CA LEU A 259 -27.72 9.26 7.46
C LEU A 259 -28.34 10.08 8.59
N GLY A 260 -27.61 10.28 9.71
CA GLY A 260 -28.05 11.10 10.85
C GLY A 260 -27.94 12.61 10.65
N ASN A 261 -27.22 13.06 9.62
CA ASN A 261 -27.09 14.47 9.22
C ASN A 261 -28.11 14.91 8.14
N LYS A 262 -29.21 14.18 7.98
CA LYS A 262 -30.34 14.52 7.10
C LYS A 262 -31.62 14.66 7.91
#